data_AF-A0A7V9L7G5-F1
#
_entry.id   AF-A0A7V9L7G5-F1
#
_cell.length_a   1.000
_cell.length_b   1.000
_cell.length_c   1.000
_cell.angle_alpha   90.00
_cell.angle_beta   90.00
_cell.angle_gamma   90.00
#
_symmetry.space_group_name_H-M   'P 1'
#
loop_
_entity.id
_entity.type
_entity.pdbx_description
1 polymer ?
#
loop_
_entity_poly.entity_id
_entity_poly.type
_entity_poly.pdbx_seq_one_letter_code
_entity_poly.pdbx_strand_id
1 'polypeptide(L)'
;MVVADGDGLPLASSGDTFACDEVAARMVLVGPKIKTFDGTLFGAGHAWDVQMIKVDIEGSELLVCAVGGSAGARTRQLQRGAEGALRILAV
;
A
#
# COMPACT_ATOMS: atom_id res chain seq x y z
N MET A 1 -7.58 0.03 -1.17
CA MET A 1 -6.58 -0.66 -0.34
C MET A 1 -5.84 -1.62 -1.24
N VAL A 2 -4.51 -1.60 -1.22
CA VAL A 2 -3.71 -2.49 -2.06
C VAL A 2 -2.51 -3.00 -1.27
N VAL A 3 -2.17 -4.28 -1.48
CA VAL A 3 -0.92 -4.89 -1.07
C VAL A 3 -0.17 -5.22 -2.35
N ALA A 4 1.08 -4.78 -2.45
CA ALA A 4 1.95 -5.05 -3.59
C ALA A 4 3.31 -5.55 -3.12
N ASP A 5 4.03 -6.23 -4.00
CA ASP A 5 5.44 -6.55 -3.79
C ASP A 5 6.35 -5.33 -4.05
N GLY A 6 7.67 -5.53 -3.91
CA GLY A 6 8.68 -4.50 -4.16
C GLY A 6 8.74 -4.01 -5.61
N ASP A 7 8.23 -4.81 -6.56
CA ASP A 7 8.16 -4.49 -7.99
C ASP A 7 6.82 -3.85 -8.38
N GLY A 8 5.97 -3.54 -7.40
CA GLY A 8 4.72 -2.82 -7.59
C GLY A 8 3.62 -3.67 -8.22
N LEU A 9 3.76 -4.99 -8.23
CA LEU A 9 2.72 -5.91 -8.67
C LEU A 9 1.64 -6.00 -7.58
N PRO A 10 0.37 -5.70 -7.87
CA PRO A 10 -0.72 -5.89 -6.91
C PRO A 10 -0.90 -7.39 -6.58
N LEU A 11 -0.73 -7.74 -5.32
CA LEU A 11 -0.99 -9.10 -4.81
C LEU A 11 -2.43 -9.25 -4.28
N ALA A 12 -2.97 -8.17 -3.72
CA ALA A 12 -4.34 -8.11 -3.25
C ALA A 12 -4.84 -6.66 -3.26
N SER A 13 -6.10 -6.45 -3.65
CA SER A 13 -6.71 -5.13 -3.64
C SER A 13 -8.19 -5.18 -3.24
N SER A 14 -8.68 -4.04 -2.75
CA SER A 14 -10.09 -3.84 -2.40
C SER A 14 -10.46 -2.37 -2.58
N GLY A 15 -11.59 -2.13 -3.23
CA GLY A 15 -12.09 -0.79 -3.56
C GLY A 15 -11.95 -0.51 -5.06
N ASP A 16 -11.66 0.74 -5.41
CA ASP A 16 -11.41 1.16 -6.79
C ASP A 16 -10.15 0.47 -7.34
N THR A 17 -10.34 -0.41 -8.32
CA THR A 17 -9.27 -1.21 -8.92
C THR A 17 -8.28 -0.33 -9.68
N PHE A 18 -8.76 0.65 -10.45
CA PHE A 18 -7.89 1.56 -11.19
C PHE A 18 -6.99 2.35 -10.25
N ALA A 19 -7.54 2.90 -9.16
CA ALA A 19 -6.74 3.59 -8.16
C ALA A 19 -5.71 2.67 -7.49
N CYS A 20 -6.08 1.42 -7.20
CA CYS A 20 -5.18 0.46 -6.59
C CYS A 20 -4.02 0.07 -7.51
N ASP A 21 -4.32 -0.23 -8.77
CA ASP A 21 -3.32 -0.59 -9.78
C ASP A 21 -2.37 0.58 -10.05
N GLU A 22 -2.93 1.79 -10.17
CA GLU A 22 -2.13 2.99 -10.36
C GLU A 22 -1.21 3.24 -9.17
N VAL A 23 -1.73 3.18 -7.93
CA VAL A 23 -0.92 3.37 -6.71
C VAL A 23 0.16 2.30 -6.59
N ALA A 24 -0.16 1.02 -6.84
CA ALA A 24 0.80 -0.08 -6.80
C ALA A 24 1.94 0.12 -7.80
N ALA A 25 1.64 0.53 -9.04
CA ALA A 25 2.67 0.82 -10.04
C ALA A 25 3.66 1.93 -9.59
N ARG A 26 3.25 2.86 -8.72
CA ARG A 26 4.13 3.91 -8.17
C ARG A 26 4.90 3.45 -6.93
N MET A 27 4.49 2.36 -6.30
CA MET A 27 5.21 1.79 -5.16
C MET A 27 6.63 1.37 -5.53
N VAL A 28 6.90 0.97 -6.77
CA VAL A 28 8.27 0.71 -7.26
C VAL A 28 9.21 1.88 -7.03
N LEU A 29 8.69 3.11 -7.16
CA LEU A 29 9.49 4.34 -7.06
C LEU A 29 9.66 4.80 -5.60
N VAL A 30 8.63 4.60 -4.78
CA VAL A 30 8.54 5.11 -3.41
C VAL A 30 8.99 4.06 -2.39
N GLY A 31 8.56 2.81 -2.58
CA GLY A 31 8.78 1.65 -1.72
C GLY A 31 10.22 1.44 -1.28
N PRO A 32 11.23 1.50 -2.16
CA PRO A 32 12.63 1.37 -1.77
C PRO A 32 13.13 2.45 -0.81
N LYS A 33 12.43 3.60 -0.71
CA LYS A 33 12.87 4.78 0.04
C LYS A 33 12.11 5.00 1.35
N ILE A 34 11.11 4.17 1.63
CA ILE A 34 10.20 4.39 2.77
C ILE A 34 10.16 3.17 3.69
N LYS A 35 9.93 3.43 4.98
CA LYS A 35 9.34 2.45 5.91
C LYS A 35 7.85 2.69 6.05
N THR A 36 7.46 3.96 6.12
CA THR A 36 6.08 4.43 6.10
C THR A 36 5.98 5.65 5.19
N PHE A 37 4.79 5.89 4.65
CA PHE A 37 4.49 7.09 3.85
C PHE A 37 3.07 7.55 4.13
N ASP A 38 2.88 8.85 4.28
CA ASP A 38 1.56 9.50 4.36
C ASP A 38 1.62 10.75 3.48
N GLY A 39 0.78 10.80 2.46
CA GLY A 39 0.80 11.89 1.50
C GLY A 39 -0.04 11.60 0.28
N THR A 40 0.16 12.40 -0.75
CA THR A 40 -0.60 12.31 -2.00
C THR A 40 0.29 11.76 -3.10
N LEU A 41 -0.16 10.70 -3.78
CA LEU A 41 0.44 10.21 -5.01
C LEU A 41 -0.24 10.83 -6.22
N PHE A 42 0.57 11.21 -7.20
CA PHE A 42 0.11 11.77 -8.47
C PHE A 42 0.38 10.77 -9.60
N GLY A 43 -0.59 10.58 -10.50
CA GLY A 43 -0.44 9.69 -11.65
C GLY A 43 -1.57 9.83 -12.66
N ALA A 44 -1.25 9.77 -13.96
CA ALA A 44 -2.22 9.79 -15.06
C ALA A 44 -3.31 10.89 -15.00
N GLY A 45 -2.99 12.07 -14.44
CA GLY A 45 -3.97 13.15 -14.25
C GLY A 45 -4.84 13.04 -12.99
N HIS A 46 -4.57 12.06 -12.14
CA HIS A 46 -5.22 11.81 -10.86
C HIS A 46 -4.27 12.08 -9.69
N ALA A 47 -4.87 12.30 -8.53
CA ALA A 47 -4.21 12.42 -7.25
C ALA A 47 -4.92 11.54 -6.21
N TRP A 48 -4.17 10.79 -5.42
CA TRP A 48 -4.70 9.92 -4.38
C TRP A 48 -3.99 10.16 -3.06
N ASP A 49 -4.75 10.50 -2.04
CA ASP A 49 -4.23 10.47 -0.67
C ASP A 49 -4.03 9.02 -0.25
N VAL A 50 -2.84 8.71 0.24
CA VAL A 50 -2.43 7.37 0.58
C VAL A 50 -1.71 7.34 1.91
N GLN A 51 -1.84 6.22 2.61
CA GLN A 51 -0.93 5.85 3.69
C GLN A 51 -0.36 4.47 3.39
N MET A 52 0.95 4.32 3.53
CA MET A 52 1.68 3.10 3.23
C MET A 52 2.56 2.69 4.40
N ILE A 53 2.73 1.38 4.54
CA ILE A 53 3.76 0.79 5.40
C ILE A 53 4.41 -0.35 4.64
N LYS A 54 5.74 -0.41 4.75
CA LYS A 54 6.52 -1.55 4.32
C LYS A 54 6.53 -2.59 5.44
N VAL A 55 6.16 -3.82 5.11
CA VAL A 55 6.17 -4.98 6.00
C VAL A 55 7.22 -5.95 5.47
N ASP A 56 8.13 -6.35 6.35
CA ASP A 56 9.09 -7.42 6.07
C ASP A 56 8.50 -8.75 6.54
N ILE A 57 8.51 -9.75 5.66
CA ILE A 57 8.04 -11.10 5.93
C ILE A 57 9.10 -12.07 5.42
N GLU A 58 9.88 -12.63 6.34
CA GLU A 58 10.94 -13.61 6.05
C GLU A 58 11.91 -13.15 4.94
N GLY A 59 12.23 -11.85 4.92
CA GLY A 59 13.12 -11.24 3.90
C GLY A 59 12.42 -10.88 2.59
N SER A 60 11.11 -11.07 2.48
CA SER A 60 10.29 -10.52 1.41
C SER A 60 9.65 -9.21 1.85
N GLU A 61 9.82 -8.15 1.06
CA GLU A 61 9.21 -6.84 1.32
C GLU A 61 7.83 -6.75 0.67
N LEU A 62 6.80 -6.47 1.47
CA LEU A 62 5.47 -6.13 1.01
C LEU A 62 5.13 -4.68 1.34
N LEU A 63 4.44 -4.00 0.43
CA LEU A 63 3.91 -2.66 0.66
C LEU A 63 2.40 -2.74 0.83
N VAL A 64 1.94 -2.33 2.00
CA VAL A 64 0.54 -2.28 2.37
C VAL A 64 0.08 -0.83 2.30
N CYS A 65 -0.92 -0.51 1.48
CA CYS A 65 -1.36 0.86 1.22
C CYS A 65 -2.87 1.07 1.27
N ALA A 66 -3.30 1.96 2.16
CA ALA A 66 -4.65 2.50 2.18
C ALA A 66 -4.76 3.67 1.19
N VAL A 67 -5.81 3.67 0.36
CA VAL A 67 -5.98 4.62 -0.76
C VAL A 67 -7.31 5.37 -0.59
N GLY A 68 -7.25 6.70 -0.66
CA GLY A 68 -8.41 7.60 -0.58
C GLY A 68 -9.03 7.67 0.83
N GLY A 69 -10.31 8.07 0.90
CA GLY A 69 -11.05 8.18 2.15
C GLY A 69 -10.57 9.31 3.08
N SER A 70 -10.98 9.27 4.36
CA SER A 70 -10.46 10.18 5.37
C SER A 70 -9.15 9.65 5.97
N ALA A 71 -8.29 10.53 6.50
CA ALA A 71 -7.04 10.13 7.14
C ALA A 71 -7.24 9.06 8.23
N GLY A 72 -8.25 9.23 9.10
CA GLY A 72 -8.57 8.23 10.12
C GLY A 72 -9.08 6.90 9.55
N ALA A 73 -9.75 6.90 8.40
CA ALA A 73 -10.12 5.67 7.71
C ALA A 73 -8.89 4.97 7.12
N ARG A 74 -7.95 5.72 6.52
CA ARG A 74 -6.69 5.18 6.02
C ARG A 74 -5.87 4.54 7.13
N THR A 75 -5.72 5.20 8.27
CA THR A 75 -4.93 4.66 9.39
C THR A 75 -5.50 3.33 9.89
N ARG A 76 -6.83 3.24 10.07
CA ARG A 76 -7.48 1.98 10.46
C ARG A 76 -7.33 0.89 9.41
N GLN A 77 -7.44 1.23 8.12
CA GLN A 77 -7.26 0.27 7.03
C GLN A 77 -5.82 -0.22 6.94
N LEU A 78 -4.85 0.67 7.09
CA LEU A 78 -3.43 0.36 7.05
C LEU A 78 -3.03 -0.59 8.18
N GLN A 79 -3.43 -0.27 9.42
CA GLN A 79 -3.16 -1.11 10.59
C GLN A 79 -3.74 -2.51 10.41
N ARG A 80 -5.03 -2.59 10.06
CA ARG A 80 -5.69 -3.88 9.83
C ARG A 80 -5.04 -4.68 8.69
N GLY A 81 -4.65 -4.00 7.60
CA GLY A 81 -4.01 -4.63 6.45
C GLY A 81 -2.63 -5.19 6.79
N ALA A 82 -1.82 -4.42 7.51
CA ALA A 82 -0.47 -4.83 7.90
C ALA A 82 -0.50 -5.96 8.93
N GLU A 83 -1.35 -5.86 9.96
CA GLU A 83 -1.57 -6.94 10.93
C GLU A 83 -2.09 -8.21 10.25
N GLY A 84 -3.04 -8.07 9.32
CA GLY A 84 -3.57 -9.18 8.54
C GLY A 84 -2.49 -9.86 7.70
N ALA A 85 -1.67 -9.09 6.98
CA ALA A 85 -0.57 -9.63 6.18
C ALA A 85 0.42 -10.41 7.04
N LEU A 86 0.86 -9.83 8.17
CA LEU A 86 1.76 -10.51 9.11
C LEU A 86 1.14 -11.81 9.64
N ARG A 87 -0.13 -11.78 10.05
CA ARG A 87 -0.81 -12.94 10.64
C ARG A 87 -1.01 -14.09 9.64
N ILE A 88 -1.08 -13.79 8.34
CA ILE A 88 -1.28 -14.77 7.28
C ILE A 88 0.06 -15.31 6.77
N LEU A 89 1.08 -14.46 6.69
CA LEU A 89 2.30 -14.75 5.93
C LEU A 89 3.57 -14.91 6.77
N ALA A 90 3.62 -14.36 7.98
CA ALA A 90 4.76 -14.57 8.88
C ALA A 90 4.48 -15.79 9.76
N VAL A 91 5.07 -16.94 9.41
CA VAL A 91 4.87 -18.23 10.10
C VAL A 91 6.09 -18.59 10.95
#